data_AF-D3SUG0-F1
#
_entry.id   AF-D3SUG0-F1
#
_cell.length_a   1.000
_cell.length_b   1.000
_cell.length_c   1.000
_cell.angle_alpha   90.00
_cell.angle_beta   90.00
_cell.angle_gamma   90.00
#
_symmetry.space_group_name_H-M   'P 1'
#
loop_
_entity.id
_entity.type
_entity.pdbx_description
1 polymer ?
#
loop_
_entity_poly.entity_id
_entity_poly.type
_entity_poly.pdbx_seq_one_letter_code
_entity_poly.pdbx_strand_id
1 'polypeptide(L)'
;MPDENGYCTVEDVNRVIHESDFTGGLEAADNQAVVDAISGLTEWLHEEHDRHWYDPDGIDEDDHDLIPTEPKSHQEDEHDIPSSPHAGPQQMQVAAARQARYPVRHAGPYTRVQVSRRDIVEVTELLVRDLSGDVTDWVEKHEEGRGQDYYLNSDDSSGITHLYLHTGTLPNLRDYGNAVIVSYDWGIEGVSSTVRRAVAQLAAAELLASSDEAGLGIPENANLQATESKVQAMERQAKEKLGIHE
;
A
#
# COMPACT_ATOMS: atom_id res chain seq x y z
N MET A 1 13.79 -10.53 5.90
CA MET A 1 12.84 -11.59 6.27
C MET A 1 11.51 -11.14 5.71
N PRO A 2 10.66 -12.04 5.18
CA PRO A 2 9.29 -11.63 4.90
C PRO A 2 8.72 -11.01 6.17
N ASP A 3 8.00 -9.90 6.04
CA ASP A 3 7.26 -9.35 7.17
C ASP A 3 6.34 -10.47 7.66
N GLU A 4 6.44 -10.89 8.93
CA GLU A 4 5.60 -11.93 9.54
C GLU A 4 4.14 -11.44 9.75
N ASN A 5 3.73 -10.47 8.95
CA ASN A 5 2.48 -9.75 9.08
C ASN A 5 1.48 -10.21 8.01
N GLY A 6 0.20 -10.03 8.32
CA GLY A 6 -0.99 -10.41 7.57
C GLY A 6 -2.09 -9.37 7.71
N TYR A 7 -3.17 -9.52 6.94
CA TYR A 7 -4.37 -8.69 7.10
C TYR A 7 -5.61 -9.51 7.48
N CYS A 8 -5.41 -10.72 8.00
CA CYS A 8 -6.44 -11.56 8.58
C CYS A 8 -5.83 -12.48 9.64
N THR A 9 -6.68 -13.05 10.48
CA THR A 9 -6.25 -14.00 11.51
C THR A 9 -6.39 -15.45 11.01
N VAL A 10 -5.74 -16.39 11.70
CA VAL A 10 -5.94 -17.83 11.46
C VAL A 10 -7.42 -18.22 11.61
N GLU A 11 -8.12 -17.61 12.56
CA GLU A 11 -9.55 -17.84 12.78
C GLU A 11 -10.41 -17.37 11.59
N ASP A 12 -10.03 -16.29 10.90
CA ASP A 12 -10.74 -15.86 9.68
C ASP A 12 -10.59 -16.87 8.56
N VAL A 13 -9.39 -17.46 8.39
CA VAL A 13 -9.14 -18.51 7.39
C VAL A 13 -9.97 -19.76 7.70
N ASN A 14 -9.97 -20.20 8.96
CA ASN A 14 -10.81 -21.31 9.41
C ASN A 14 -12.29 -21.09 9.10
N ARG A 15 -12.80 -19.88 9.38
CA ARG A 15 -14.18 -19.50 9.09
C ARG A 15 -14.50 -19.62 7.60
N VAL A 16 -13.62 -19.14 6.73
CA VAL A 16 -13.80 -19.21 5.26
C VAL A 16 -13.78 -20.66 4.75
N ILE A 17 -12.87 -21.50 5.27
CA ILE A 17 -12.77 -22.92 4.89
C ILE A 17 -14.06 -23.66 5.28
N HIS A 18 -14.56 -23.44 6.50
CA HIS A 18 -15.81 -24.03 6.97
C HIS A 18 -17.04 -23.54 6.21
N GLU A 19 -17.13 -22.25 5.87
CA GLU A 19 -18.20 -21.70 5.03
C GLU A 19 -18.24 -22.32 3.62
N SER A 20 -17.12 -22.89 3.18
CA SER A 20 -16.95 -23.43 1.83
C SER A 20 -17.18 -24.95 1.74
N ASP A 21 -17.74 -25.54 2.80
CA ASP A 21 -18.02 -26.97 2.96
C ASP A 21 -16.78 -27.87 2.86
N PHE A 22 -15.59 -27.35 3.18
CA PHE A 22 -14.41 -28.20 3.35
C PHE A 22 -14.45 -28.80 4.76
N THR A 23 -14.38 -30.14 4.82
CA THR A 23 -14.59 -30.92 6.06
C THR A 23 -13.31 -31.15 6.85
N GLY A 24 -12.14 -30.86 6.27
CA GLY A 24 -10.90 -30.72 7.01
C GLY A 24 -10.87 -29.35 7.65
N GLY A 25 -11.23 -29.26 8.94
CA GLY A 25 -10.85 -28.09 9.73
C GLY A 25 -9.33 -28.09 9.88
N LEU A 26 -8.70 -26.92 9.83
CA LEU A 26 -7.28 -26.83 10.15
C LEU A 26 -7.12 -27.22 11.62
N GLU A 27 -6.28 -28.22 11.89
CA GLU A 27 -5.92 -28.53 13.27
C GLU A 27 -4.88 -27.53 13.77
N ALA A 28 -4.68 -27.45 15.09
CA ALA A 28 -3.65 -26.57 15.65
C ALA A 28 -2.24 -26.86 15.10
N ALA A 29 -2.00 -28.06 14.55
CA ALA A 29 -0.75 -28.42 13.88
C ALA A 29 -0.57 -27.71 12.52
N ASP A 30 -1.65 -27.28 11.89
CA ASP A 30 -1.66 -26.63 10.57
C ASP A 30 -1.54 -25.10 10.67
N ASN A 31 -1.61 -24.53 11.89
CA ASN A 31 -1.54 -23.09 12.11
C ASN A 31 -0.31 -22.44 11.46
N GLN A 32 0.84 -23.11 11.46
CA GLN A 32 2.05 -22.55 10.84
C GLN A 32 1.89 -22.43 9.32
N ALA A 33 1.30 -23.42 8.65
CA ALA A 33 1.03 -23.34 7.22
C ALA A 33 0.07 -22.19 6.89
N VAL A 34 -0.91 -21.94 7.77
CA VAL A 34 -1.85 -20.83 7.64
C VAL A 34 -1.14 -19.49 7.81
N VAL A 35 -0.29 -19.36 8.84
CA VAL A 35 0.54 -18.17 9.08
C VAL A 35 1.44 -17.88 7.88
N ASP A 36 2.09 -18.91 7.33
CA ASP A 36 2.97 -18.78 6.18
C ASP A 36 2.20 -18.34 4.93
N ALA A 37 1.01 -18.91 4.68
CA ALA A 37 0.14 -18.52 3.58
C ALA A 37 -0.37 -17.07 3.74
N ILE A 38 -0.76 -16.67 4.95
CA ILE A 38 -1.19 -15.29 5.23
C ILE A 38 -0.02 -14.32 4.99
N SER A 39 1.17 -14.63 5.50
CA SER A 39 2.36 -13.77 5.38
C SER A 39 2.84 -13.65 3.93
N GLY A 40 2.77 -14.74 3.16
CA GLY A 40 3.12 -14.75 1.74
C GLY A 40 2.23 -13.83 0.90
N LEU A 41 0.97 -13.67 1.28
CA LEU A 41 0.03 -12.78 0.58
C LEU A 41 0.27 -11.30 0.88
N THR A 42 0.86 -10.97 2.03
CA THR A 42 1.10 -9.58 2.43
C THR A 42 2.08 -8.87 1.51
N GLU A 43 3.13 -9.56 1.06
CA GLU A 43 4.08 -9.01 0.08
C GLU A 43 3.37 -8.70 -1.24
N TRP A 44 2.59 -9.65 -1.77
CA TRP A 44 1.81 -9.45 -2.98
C TRP A 44 0.81 -8.27 -2.86
N LEU A 45 0.13 -8.13 -1.73
CA LEU A 45 -0.82 -7.03 -1.49
C LEU A 45 -0.13 -5.66 -1.46
N HIS A 46 1.07 -5.58 -0.86
CA HIS A 46 1.86 -4.35 -0.87
C HIS A 46 2.32 -3.96 -2.27
N GLU A 47 2.71 -4.93 -3.10
CA GLU A 47 3.18 -4.68 -4.47
C GLU A 47 2.04 -4.35 -5.45
N GLU A 48 0.90 -5.02 -5.33
CA GLU A 48 -0.22 -4.84 -6.27
C GLU A 48 -1.04 -3.59 -5.97
N HIS A 49 -1.28 -3.29 -4.68
CA HIS A 49 -2.20 -2.23 -4.28
C HIS A 49 -1.54 -0.99 -3.69
N ASP A 50 -0.25 -1.05 -3.34
CA ASP A 50 0.46 0.03 -2.64
C ASP A 50 -0.25 0.49 -1.35
N ARG A 51 -1.00 -0.41 -0.70
CA ARG A 51 -1.78 -0.19 0.54
C ARG A 51 -1.31 -1.07 1.69
N HIS A 52 -1.44 -0.52 2.90
CA HIS A 52 -1.11 -1.18 4.15
C HIS A 52 -2.27 -0.94 5.13
N TRP A 53 -2.62 -1.94 5.93
CA TRP A 53 -3.63 -1.83 6.97
C TRP A 53 -3.04 -2.22 8.32
N TYR A 54 -3.38 -1.49 9.37
CA TYR A 54 -2.92 -1.79 10.73
C TYR A 54 -4.04 -1.53 11.73
N ASP A 55 -3.99 -2.19 12.88
CA ASP A 55 -4.92 -1.98 14.00
C ASP A 55 -4.14 -1.67 15.28
N PRO A 56 -4.09 -0.40 15.74
CA PRO A 56 -3.22 0.01 16.85
C PRO A 56 -3.60 -0.62 18.19
N ASP A 57 -4.86 -1.03 18.35
CA ASP A 57 -5.33 -1.71 19.56
C ASP A 57 -5.12 -3.24 19.48
N GLY A 58 -4.71 -3.74 18.31
CA GLY A 58 -4.67 -5.17 18.00
C GLY A 58 -6.07 -5.79 17.87
N ILE A 59 -6.13 -7.07 17.51
CA ILE A 59 -7.40 -7.81 17.43
C ILE A 59 -7.37 -8.97 18.43
N ASP A 60 -8.40 -9.07 19.27
CA ASP A 60 -8.54 -10.13 20.29
C ASP A 60 -8.44 -11.56 19.74
N GLU A 61 -8.76 -11.76 18.45
CA GLU A 61 -8.72 -13.05 17.74
C GLU A 61 -7.37 -13.36 17.07
N ASP A 62 -6.36 -12.51 17.25
CA ASP A 62 -5.05 -12.63 16.62
C ASP A 62 -4.00 -13.24 17.56
N ASP A 63 -4.14 -14.52 17.85
CA ASP A 63 -3.21 -15.27 18.71
C ASP A 63 -1.79 -15.43 18.12
N HIS A 64 -1.56 -14.98 16.88
CA HIS A 64 -0.32 -15.20 16.12
C HIS A 64 0.37 -13.89 15.72
N ASP A 65 -0.08 -12.74 16.24
CA ASP A 65 0.48 -11.42 15.97
C ASP A 65 0.59 -11.10 14.45
N LEU A 66 -0.38 -11.56 13.65
CA LEU A 66 -0.37 -11.36 12.21
C LEU A 66 -0.72 -9.93 11.84
N ILE A 67 -1.68 -9.30 12.51
CA ILE A 67 -2.19 -8.00 12.12
C ILE A 67 -1.22 -6.91 12.60
N PRO A 68 -0.65 -6.08 11.70
CA PRO A 68 0.21 -4.97 12.08
C PRO A 68 -0.50 -4.03 13.05
N THR A 69 0.23 -3.52 14.04
CA THR A 69 -0.29 -2.53 14.99
C THR A 69 0.21 -1.11 14.73
N GLU A 70 1.14 -0.95 13.80
CA GLU A 70 1.76 0.34 13.48
C GLU A 70 1.72 0.58 11.96
N PRO A 71 1.69 1.86 11.53
CA PRO A 71 1.89 2.19 10.12
C PRO A 71 3.27 1.73 9.66
N LYS A 72 3.42 1.52 8.35
CA LYS A 72 4.69 1.09 7.77
C LYS A 72 5.49 2.29 7.32
N SER A 73 6.79 2.31 7.59
CA SER A 73 7.68 3.36 7.09
C SER A 73 8.18 3.06 5.67
N HIS A 74 8.25 4.09 4.84
CA HIS A 74 8.94 4.10 3.56
C HIS A 74 9.99 5.23 3.58
N GLN A 75 11.17 4.95 3.04
CA GLN A 75 12.32 5.85 3.12
C GLN A 75 12.85 6.18 1.74
N GLU A 76 13.32 7.41 1.60
CA GLU A 76 14.09 7.87 0.45
C GLU A 76 13.41 7.68 -0.92
N ASP A 77 12.10 7.91 -1.03
CA ASP A 77 11.39 7.84 -2.31
C ASP A 77 11.69 9.08 -3.15
N GLU A 78 12.36 8.89 -4.30
CA GLU A 78 12.75 9.98 -5.19
C GLU A 78 11.62 10.33 -6.17
N HIS A 79 11.31 11.61 -6.25
CA HIS A 79 10.24 12.12 -7.09
C HIS A 79 10.63 13.31 -7.95
N ASP A 80 10.04 13.34 -9.14
CA ASP A 80 10.11 14.44 -10.07
C ASP A 80 9.09 15.53 -9.71
N ILE A 81 9.51 16.79 -9.80
CA ILE A 81 8.57 17.90 -9.81
C ILE A 81 8.09 18.11 -11.26
N PRO A 82 6.78 18.15 -11.53
CA PRO A 82 6.30 18.32 -12.90
C PRO A 82 6.78 19.64 -13.55
N SER A 83 7.72 19.56 -14.49
CA SER A 83 8.23 20.70 -15.25
C SER A 83 7.57 20.87 -16.61
N SER A 84 6.51 20.13 -16.92
CA SER A 84 5.79 20.27 -18.19
C SER A 84 4.42 19.60 -18.11
N PRO A 85 3.40 20.07 -18.85
CA PRO A 85 2.11 19.38 -18.97
C PRO A 85 2.23 17.98 -19.60
N HIS A 86 3.40 17.64 -20.19
CA HIS A 86 3.71 16.37 -20.82
C HIS A 86 4.92 15.73 -20.12
N ALA A 87 4.76 14.52 -19.60
CA ALA A 87 5.85 13.74 -19.01
C ALA A 87 6.85 13.35 -20.11
N GLY A 88 8.10 13.81 -20.00
CA GLY A 88 9.18 13.50 -20.95
C GLY A 88 10.50 13.30 -20.20
N PRO A 89 11.41 12.45 -20.71
CA PRO A 89 12.55 11.91 -19.97
C PRO A 89 13.69 12.91 -19.67
N GLN A 90 13.58 14.17 -20.09
CA GLN A 90 14.57 15.22 -19.81
C GLN A 90 13.84 16.55 -19.57
N GLN A 91 13.66 16.89 -18.31
CA GLN A 91 12.96 18.09 -17.82
C GLN A 91 13.91 19.31 -17.75
N MET A 92 14.67 19.55 -18.81
CA MET A 92 15.54 20.73 -18.91
C MET A 92 14.72 22.00 -19.16
N GLN A 93 15.03 23.08 -18.44
CA GLN A 93 14.46 24.41 -18.67
C GLN A 93 14.77 24.93 -20.08
N VAL A 94 13.89 24.69 -21.05
CA VAL A 94 13.93 25.42 -22.31
C VAL A 94 13.29 26.77 -22.08
N ALA A 95 14.07 27.85 -22.22
CA ALA A 95 13.61 29.23 -22.18
C ALA A 95 12.70 29.54 -23.39
N ALA A 96 11.51 28.95 -23.43
CA ALA A 96 10.49 29.30 -24.41
C ALA A 96 9.80 30.58 -23.97
N ALA A 97 10.17 31.66 -24.64
CA ALA A 97 9.63 32.99 -24.46
C ALA A 97 8.08 32.99 -24.50
N ARG A 98 7.47 33.12 -23.30
CA ARG A 98 6.23 33.85 -22.97
C ARG A 98 5.06 33.14 -22.29
N GLN A 99 5.04 31.85 -21.96
CA GLN A 99 3.83 31.32 -21.28
C GLN A 99 3.94 30.07 -20.38
N ALA A 100 5.07 29.38 -20.28
CA ALA A 100 5.20 28.28 -19.33
C ALA A 100 5.79 28.79 -18.00
N ARG A 101 4.97 28.82 -16.93
CA ARG A 101 5.47 29.00 -15.55
C ARG A 101 5.82 27.62 -15.01
N TYR A 102 7.10 27.40 -14.77
CA TYR A 102 7.60 26.19 -14.12
C TYR A 102 7.91 26.47 -12.65
N PRO A 103 7.71 25.47 -11.76
CA PRO A 103 7.07 24.19 -12.03
C PRO A 103 5.56 24.33 -12.30
N VAL A 104 4.94 23.28 -12.87
CA VAL A 104 3.50 23.27 -13.20
C VAL A 104 2.69 23.39 -11.91
N ARG A 105 1.69 24.28 -11.91
CA ARG A 105 0.83 24.54 -10.76
C ARG A 105 -0.52 23.84 -10.92
N HIS A 106 -1.01 23.22 -9.85
CA HIS A 106 -2.26 22.46 -9.86
C HIS A 106 -3.34 23.02 -8.90
N ALA A 107 -2.95 23.55 -7.74
CA ALA A 107 -3.89 24.03 -6.71
C ALA A 107 -3.54 25.46 -6.25
N GLY A 108 -3.56 26.42 -7.17
CA GLY A 108 -3.13 27.79 -6.88
C GLY A 108 -1.60 27.94 -6.96
N PRO A 109 -0.89 28.31 -5.88
CA PRO A 109 0.56 28.49 -5.92
C PRO A 109 1.37 27.19 -5.76
N TYR A 110 0.72 26.02 -5.68
CA TYR A 110 1.38 24.73 -5.45
C TYR A 110 1.65 23.95 -6.72
N THR A 111 2.80 23.29 -6.76
CA THR A 111 3.04 22.14 -7.65
C THR A 111 2.66 20.85 -6.93
N ARG A 112 2.34 19.81 -7.69
CA ARG A 112 1.77 18.56 -7.18
C ARG A 112 2.69 17.41 -7.56
N VAL A 113 3.17 16.67 -6.58
CA VAL A 113 3.97 15.45 -6.73
C VAL A 113 3.11 14.29 -6.25
N GLN A 114 2.97 13.25 -7.06
CA GLN A 114 2.31 12.02 -6.65
C GLN A 114 3.35 11.13 -5.99
N VAL A 115 3.04 10.66 -4.78
CA VAL A 115 3.92 9.75 -4.03
C VAL A 115 3.57 8.31 -4.39
N SER A 116 4.52 7.38 -4.27
CA SER A 116 4.35 6.00 -4.74
C SER A 116 3.33 5.22 -3.92
N ARG A 117 3.39 5.32 -2.59
CA ARG A 117 2.46 4.62 -1.69
C ARG A 117 1.19 5.41 -1.45
N ARG A 118 0.11 4.67 -1.18
CA ARG A 118 -1.19 5.22 -0.84
C ARG A 118 -1.35 5.41 0.66
N ASP A 119 -2.32 6.23 1.04
CA ASP A 119 -2.76 6.42 2.42
C ASP A 119 -1.60 6.81 3.37
N ILE A 120 -0.79 7.78 2.94
CA ILE A 120 0.27 8.33 3.79
C ILE A 120 -0.35 9.01 5.00
N VAL A 121 0.15 8.65 6.18
CA VAL A 121 -0.26 9.18 7.48
C VAL A 121 0.56 10.43 7.81
N GLU A 122 1.88 10.36 7.66
CA GLU A 122 2.81 11.43 8.06
C GLU A 122 4.06 11.43 7.17
N VAL A 123 4.53 12.63 6.78
CA VAL A 123 5.88 12.79 6.21
C VAL A 123 6.87 12.95 7.35
N THR A 124 7.81 12.01 7.45
CA THR A 124 8.87 12.03 8.45
C THR A 124 10.08 12.83 8.00
N GLU A 125 10.35 12.89 6.69
CA GLU A 125 11.43 13.68 6.11
C GLU A 125 11.07 14.16 4.71
N LEU A 126 11.38 15.42 4.38
CA LEU A 126 11.12 16.00 3.07
C LEU A 126 12.36 16.74 2.56
N LEU A 127 13.19 16.05 1.79
CA LEU A 127 14.40 16.62 1.24
C LEU A 127 14.13 17.22 -0.15
N VAL A 128 14.32 18.53 -0.28
CA VAL A 128 14.22 19.23 -1.57
C VAL A 128 15.60 19.66 -2.01
N ARG A 129 15.98 19.26 -3.24
CA ARG A 129 17.25 19.64 -3.85
C ARG A 129 17.28 21.14 -4.16
N ASP A 130 18.46 21.72 -4.16
CA ASP A 130 18.68 23.12 -4.54
C ASP A 130 19.47 23.24 -5.87
N LEU A 131 19.96 24.45 -6.17
CA LEU A 131 20.71 24.72 -7.39
C LEU A 131 22.10 24.06 -7.41
N SER A 132 22.75 23.88 -6.25
CA SER A 132 24.04 23.16 -6.15
C SER A 132 23.86 21.65 -6.18
N GLY A 133 22.64 21.16 -6.00
CA GLY A 133 22.32 19.74 -5.85
C GLY A 133 22.39 19.28 -4.40
N ASP A 134 22.57 20.19 -3.45
CA ASP A 134 22.45 19.90 -2.03
C ASP A 134 20.97 19.74 -1.67
N VAL A 135 20.68 18.95 -0.65
CA VAL A 135 19.32 18.75 -0.16
C VAL A 135 19.06 19.57 1.10
N THR A 136 17.86 20.10 1.20
CA THR A 136 17.35 20.77 2.39
C THR A 136 16.14 20.02 2.90
N ASP A 137 16.17 19.60 4.17
CA ASP A 137 14.98 19.07 4.82
C ASP A 137 13.97 20.19 5.10
N TRP A 138 12.78 20.03 4.54
CA TRP A 138 11.66 20.93 4.67
C TRP A 138 10.85 20.66 5.92
N VAL A 139 10.80 19.43 6.44
CA VAL A 139 10.08 19.13 7.69
C VAL A 139 10.69 19.94 8.85
N GLU A 140 12.02 20.06 8.90
CA GLU A 140 12.70 20.85 9.94
C GLU A 140 12.62 22.38 9.74
N LYS A 141 12.48 22.85 8.50
CA LYS A 141 12.73 24.27 8.15
C LYS A 141 11.53 25.04 7.64
N HIS A 142 10.43 24.35 7.32
CA HIS A 142 9.27 24.93 6.66
C HIS A 142 7.99 24.49 7.37
N GLU A 143 6.91 25.23 7.14
CA GLU A 143 5.63 24.93 7.79
C GLU A 143 4.77 24.00 6.92
N GLU A 144 4.27 22.92 7.53
CA GLU A 144 3.24 22.09 6.94
C GLU A 144 1.86 22.74 7.09
N GLY A 145 1.05 22.72 6.03
CA GLY A 145 -0.36 23.07 6.06
C GLY A 145 -0.87 23.68 4.76
N ARG A 146 -2.19 23.62 4.57
CA ARG A 146 -2.83 24.32 3.43
C ARG A 146 -2.63 25.83 3.58
N GLY A 147 -1.99 26.45 2.60
CA GLY A 147 -1.59 27.85 2.64
C GLY A 147 -0.15 28.09 3.11
N GLN A 148 0.56 27.04 3.54
CA GLN A 148 1.96 27.05 3.97
C GLN A 148 2.89 26.53 2.87
N ASP A 149 4.10 26.11 3.24
CA ASP A 149 5.16 25.74 2.30
C ASP A 149 4.92 24.37 1.66
N TYR A 150 4.40 23.41 2.42
CA TYR A 150 3.98 22.14 1.87
C TYR A 150 2.75 21.59 2.59
N TYR A 151 2.03 20.67 1.95
CA TYR A 151 1.02 19.84 2.63
C TYR A 151 0.80 18.53 1.89
N LEU A 152 0.46 17.49 2.64
CA LEU A 152 -0.05 16.25 2.09
C LEU A 152 -1.56 16.32 1.86
N ASN A 153 -2.02 15.63 0.81
CA ASN A 153 -3.42 15.37 0.61
C ASN A 153 -3.62 14.00 -0.02
N SER A 154 -4.19 13.08 0.76
CA SER A 154 -4.70 11.79 0.31
C SER A 154 -6.12 11.96 -0.24
N ASP A 155 -6.43 11.26 -1.32
CA ASP A 155 -7.80 11.15 -1.82
C ASP A 155 -8.53 10.05 -1.03
N ASP A 156 -9.56 10.42 -0.27
CA ASP A 156 -10.33 9.50 0.56
C ASP A 156 -10.94 8.31 -0.21
N SER A 157 -11.11 8.43 -1.53
CA SER A 157 -11.66 7.35 -2.36
C SER A 157 -10.61 6.38 -2.87
N SER A 158 -9.50 6.89 -3.42
CA SER A 158 -8.47 6.09 -4.09
C SER A 158 -7.23 5.84 -3.23
N GLY A 159 -7.12 6.49 -2.08
CA GLY A 159 -5.91 6.49 -1.25
C GLY A 159 -4.70 7.17 -1.90
N ILE A 160 -4.80 7.66 -3.14
CA ILE A 160 -3.66 8.26 -3.83
C ILE A 160 -3.26 9.54 -3.10
N THR A 161 -2.04 9.53 -2.56
CA THR A 161 -1.49 10.69 -1.86
C THR A 161 -0.70 11.58 -2.80
N HIS A 162 -0.98 12.88 -2.70
CA HIS A 162 -0.22 13.91 -3.37
C HIS A 162 0.44 14.83 -2.34
N LEU A 163 1.73 15.09 -2.57
CA LEU A 163 2.48 16.13 -1.90
C LEU A 163 2.38 17.42 -2.69
N TYR A 164 1.92 18.48 -2.03
CA TYR A 164 1.83 19.81 -2.63
C TYR A 164 2.94 20.70 -2.10
N LEU A 165 3.78 21.22 -3.01
CA LEU A 165 4.91 22.08 -2.68
C LEU A 165 4.66 23.51 -3.17
N HIS A 166 4.83 24.49 -2.30
CA HIS A 166 4.58 25.89 -2.61
C HIS A 166 5.66 26.41 -3.57
N THR A 167 5.25 26.78 -4.79
CA THR A 167 6.20 27.20 -5.84
C THR A 167 6.92 28.51 -5.56
N GLY A 168 6.44 29.31 -4.60
CA GLY A 168 7.15 30.51 -4.14
C GLY A 168 8.27 30.24 -3.14
N THR A 169 8.22 29.09 -2.48
CA THR A 169 9.22 28.66 -1.47
C THR A 169 10.24 27.70 -2.07
N LEU A 170 9.86 27.00 -3.15
CA LEU A 170 10.77 26.11 -3.88
C LEU A 170 12.06 26.84 -4.29
N PRO A 171 13.24 26.22 -4.06
CA PRO A 171 14.49 26.78 -4.53
C PRO A 171 14.52 26.84 -6.05
N ASN A 172 15.40 27.68 -6.59
CA ASN A 172 15.62 27.73 -8.03
C ASN A 172 16.32 26.44 -8.47
N LEU A 173 15.56 25.51 -9.05
CA LEU A 173 16.06 24.24 -9.55
C LEU A 173 16.56 24.37 -10.99
N ARG A 174 17.69 23.73 -11.30
CA ARG A 174 18.17 23.58 -12.69
C ARG A 174 17.51 22.39 -13.39
N ASP A 175 17.25 21.34 -12.61
CA ASP A 175 16.60 20.11 -13.02
C ASP A 175 15.49 19.80 -12.00
N TYR A 176 14.34 19.37 -12.52
CA TYR A 176 13.21 18.96 -11.70
C TYR A 176 13.12 17.44 -11.54
N GLY A 177 14.03 16.68 -12.18
CA GLY A 177 14.16 15.24 -12.00
C GLY A 177 14.77 14.88 -10.63
N ASN A 178 14.17 13.91 -9.94
CA ASN A 178 14.54 13.46 -8.59
C ASN A 178 14.80 14.64 -7.64
N ALA A 179 14.03 15.71 -7.78
CA ALA A 179 14.25 16.96 -7.06
C ALA A 179 13.71 16.91 -5.62
N VAL A 180 12.82 15.96 -5.35
CA VAL A 180 12.19 15.72 -4.05
C VAL A 180 12.53 14.30 -3.62
N ILE A 181 12.94 14.14 -2.38
CA ILE A 181 13.10 12.84 -1.74
C ILE A 181 12.23 12.89 -0.49
N VAL A 182 11.36 11.90 -0.31
CA VAL A 182 10.40 11.89 0.79
C VAL A 182 10.47 10.57 1.55
N SER A 183 10.51 10.67 2.88
CA SER A 183 10.35 9.55 3.80
C SER A 183 9.05 9.77 4.57
N TYR A 184 8.27 8.71 4.76
CA TYR A 184 6.91 8.83 5.29
C TYR A 184 6.40 7.51 5.88
N ASP A 185 5.44 7.64 6.79
CA ASP A 185 4.68 6.52 7.33
C ASP A 185 3.34 6.42 6.61
N TRP A 186 2.95 5.21 6.23
CA TRP A 186 1.76 4.96 5.43
C TRP A 186 0.97 3.76 5.96
N GLY A 187 -0.35 3.83 5.77
CA GLY A 187 -1.26 2.79 6.19
C GLY A 187 -2.63 3.34 6.54
N ILE A 188 -3.61 2.45 6.54
CA ILE A 188 -4.98 2.70 6.94
C ILE A 188 -5.18 2.11 8.33
N GLU A 189 -5.59 2.96 9.28
CA GLU A 189 -6.02 2.52 10.60
C GLU A 189 -7.34 1.74 10.49
N GLY A 190 -7.34 0.53 11.05
CA GLY A 190 -8.44 -0.42 11.04
C GLY A 190 -8.43 -1.34 9.82
N VAL A 191 -8.34 -2.65 10.07
CA VAL A 191 -8.51 -3.66 9.02
C VAL A 191 -9.99 -3.97 8.86
N SER A 192 -10.61 -3.50 7.77
CA SER A 192 -12.03 -3.75 7.55
C SER A 192 -12.35 -5.25 7.45
N SER A 193 -13.53 -5.66 7.91
CA SER A 193 -13.96 -7.06 7.82
C SER A 193 -14.00 -7.58 6.38
N THR A 194 -14.21 -6.70 5.39
CA THR A 194 -14.14 -7.03 3.96
C THR A 194 -12.72 -7.39 3.54
N VAL A 195 -11.72 -6.60 3.95
CA VAL A 195 -10.29 -6.87 3.69
C VAL A 195 -9.87 -8.16 4.39
N ARG A 196 -10.17 -8.30 5.69
CA ARG A 196 -9.90 -9.54 6.45
C ARG A 196 -10.45 -10.78 5.75
N ARG A 197 -11.72 -10.72 5.31
CA ARG A 197 -12.35 -11.82 4.59
C ARG A 197 -11.71 -12.09 3.22
N ALA A 198 -11.31 -11.05 2.49
CA ALA A 198 -10.68 -11.22 1.19
C ALA A 198 -9.30 -11.88 1.32
N VAL A 199 -8.48 -11.44 2.27
CA VAL A 199 -7.17 -12.04 2.53
C VAL A 199 -7.32 -13.47 3.06
N ALA A 200 -8.29 -13.73 3.94
CA ALA A 200 -8.61 -15.08 4.38
C ALA A 200 -9.07 -16.00 3.23
N GLN A 201 -9.81 -15.48 2.25
CA GLN A 201 -10.19 -16.22 1.04
C GLN A 201 -9.00 -16.56 0.15
N LEU A 202 -8.03 -15.65 0.03
CA LEU A 202 -6.79 -15.93 -0.71
C LEU A 202 -5.92 -16.95 0.01
N ALA A 203 -5.74 -16.81 1.33
CA ALA A 203 -4.95 -17.75 2.13
C ALA A 203 -5.58 -19.15 2.10
N ALA A 204 -6.91 -19.24 2.27
CA ALA A 204 -7.63 -20.51 2.14
C ALA A 204 -7.47 -21.12 0.73
N ALA A 205 -7.53 -20.31 -0.32
CA ALA A 205 -7.34 -20.77 -1.70
C ALA A 205 -5.92 -21.33 -1.92
N GLU A 206 -4.90 -20.67 -1.39
CA GLU A 206 -3.51 -21.12 -1.45
C GLU A 206 -3.29 -22.43 -0.70
N LEU A 207 -3.82 -22.56 0.52
CA LEU A 207 -3.75 -23.79 1.31
C LEU A 207 -4.46 -24.96 0.62
N LEU A 208 -5.63 -24.72 0.03
CA LEU A 208 -6.39 -25.73 -0.69
C LEU A 208 -5.73 -26.14 -2.02
N ALA A 209 -5.05 -25.21 -2.69
CA ALA A 209 -4.25 -25.52 -3.88
C ALA A 209 -3.04 -26.38 -3.53
N SER A 210 -2.46 -26.13 -2.35
CA SER A 210 -1.27 -26.83 -1.83
C SER A 210 -1.62 -28.03 -0.96
N SER A 211 -2.77 -28.69 -1.22
CA SER A 211 -3.41 -29.76 -0.41
C SER A 211 -2.53 -30.90 0.14
N ASP A 212 -1.29 -31.07 -0.32
CA ASP A 212 -0.30 -31.99 0.28
C ASP A 212 0.40 -31.43 1.54
N GLU A 213 0.45 -30.10 1.74
CA GLU A 213 1.17 -29.43 2.83
C GLU A 213 0.30 -29.09 4.05
N ALA A 214 -0.99 -28.79 3.86
CA ALA A 214 -1.86 -28.24 4.92
C ALA A 214 -2.75 -29.26 5.64
N GLY A 215 -2.62 -30.56 5.37
CA GLY A 215 -3.48 -31.60 5.98
C GLY A 215 -4.97 -31.49 5.64
N LEU A 216 -5.34 -30.53 4.78
CA LEU A 216 -6.71 -30.23 4.36
C LEU A 216 -7.25 -31.39 3.53
N GLY A 217 -7.86 -32.36 4.21
CA GLY A 217 -8.52 -33.48 3.57
C GLY A 217 -9.57 -33.00 2.57
N ILE A 218 -9.30 -33.17 1.28
CA ILE A 218 -10.33 -33.10 0.25
C ILE A 218 -11.40 -34.11 0.67
N PRO A 219 -12.69 -33.72 0.82
CA PRO A 219 -13.73 -34.65 1.20
C PRO A 219 -13.65 -35.89 0.31
N GLU A 220 -13.75 -37.12 0.86
CA GLU A 220 -13.61 -38.37 0.08
C GLU A 220 -14.60 -38.48 -1.12
N ASN A 221 -15.63 -37.63 -1.15
CA ASN A 221 -16.63 -37.53 -2.21
C ASN A 221 -16.49 -36.28 -3.10
N ALA A 222 -15.50 -35.40 -2.86
CA ALA A 222 -15.27 -34.21 -3.66
C ALA A 222 -14.40 -34.56 -4.89
N ASN A 223 -14.92 -34.24 -6.08
CA ASN A 223 -14.17 -34.34 -7.32
C ASN A 223 -13.06 -33.25 -7.33
N LEU A 224 -11.83 -33.58 -7.72
CA LEU A 224 -10.72 -32.62 -7.84
C LEU A 224 -11.10 -31.39 -8.68
N GLN A 225 -11.87 -31.61 -9.75
CA GLN A 225 -12.37 -30.53 -10.60
C GLN A 225 -13.34 -29.58 -9.86
N ALA A 226 -14.07 -30.08 -8.86
CA ALA A 226 -14.92 -29.26 -8.00
C ALA A 226 -14.09 -28.44 -7.00
N THR A 227 -12.96 -28.99 -6.51
CA THR A 227 -12.02 -28.27 -5.63
C THR A 227 -11.35 -27.10 -6.37
N GLU A 228 -10.79 -27.35 -7.56
CA GLU A 228 -10.17 -26.29 -8.38
C GLU A 228 -11.17 -25.17 -8.71
N SER A 229 -12.41 -25.53 -9.04
CA SER A 229 -13.47 -24.55 -9.32
C SER A 229 -13.81 -23.69 -8.09
N LYS A 230 -13.77 -24.27 -6.88
CA LYS A 230 -13.97 -23.54 -5.63
C LYS A 230 -12.80 -22.61 -5.30
N VAL A 231 -11.56 -23.06 -5.47
CA VAL A 231 -10.35 -22.23 -5.32
C VAL A 231 -10.42 -21.01 -6.25
N GLN A 232 -10.71 -21.21 -7.53
CA GLN A 232 -10.88 -20.11 -8.50
C GLN A 232 -12.06 -19.18 -8.19
N ALA A 233 -13.10 -19.68 -7.50
CA ALA A 233 -14.22 -18.85 -7.07
C ALA A 233 -13.82 -17.97 -5.88
N MET A 234 -13.09 -18.52 -4.91
CA MET A 234 -12.55 -17.79 -3.75
C MET A 234 -11.61 -16.66 -4.19
N GLU A 235 -10.62 -16.97 -5.02
CA GLU A 235 -9.67 -15.97 -5.53
C GLU A 235 -10.38 -14.79 -6.23
N ARG A 236 -11.39 -15.10 -7.04
CA ARG A 236 -12.15 -14.09 -7.77
C ARG A 236 -12.97 -13.20 -6.83
N GLN A 237 -13.64 -13.79 -5.86
CA GLN A 237 -14.42 -13.04 -4.86
C GLN A 237 -13.50 -12.18 -3.98
N ALA A 238 -12.33 -12.69 -3.61
CA ALA A 238 -11.34 -11.95 -2.85
C ALA A 238 -10.84 -10.73 -3.65
N LYS A 239 -10.46 -10.92 -4.92
CA LYS A 239 -10.03 -9.83 -5.80
C LYS A 239 -11.12 -8.80 -6.03
N GLU A 240 -12.38 -9.22 -6.18
CA GLU A 240 -13.51 -8.29 -6.28
C GLU A 240 -13.69 -7.46 -5.00
N LYS A 241 -13.52 -8.07 -3.82
CA LYS A 241 -13.59 -7.36 -2.54
C LYS A 241 -12.44 -6.38 -2.36
N LEU A 242 -11.21 -6.78 -2.70
CA LEU A 242 -10.04 -5.91 -2.65
C LEU A 242 -10.16 -4.76 -3.65
N GLY A 243 -10.72 -5.00 -4.83
CA GLY A 243 -11.00 -3.97 -5.84
C GLY A 243 -11.98 -2.88 -5.41
N ILE A 244 -12.80 -3.11 -4.36
CA ILE A 244 -13.63 -2.05 -3.76
C ILE A 244 -12.80 -1.10 -2.90
N HIS A 245 -11.65 -1.58 -2.43
CA HIS A 245 -10.68 -0.86 -1.61
C HIS A 245 -9.47 -0.38 -2.43
N GLU A 246 -9.54 -0.41 -3.77
CA GLU A 246 -8.55 0.17 -4.70
C GLU A 246 -8.73 1.68 -4.93
#